data_AF-A0A3E0E429-F1
#
_entry.id   AF-A0A3E0E429-F1
#
_cell.length_a   1.000
_cell.length_b   1.000
_cell.length_c   1.000
_cell.angle_alpha   90.00
_cell.angle_beta   90.00
_cell.angle_gamma   90.00
#
_symmetry.space_group_name_H-M   'P 1'
#
loop_
_entity.id
_entity.type
_entity.pdbx_description
1 polymer ?
#
loop_
_entity_poly.entity_id
_entity_poly.type
_entity_poly.pdbx_seq_one_letter_code
_entity_poly.pdbx_strand_id
1 'polypeptide(L)'
;MELNKTSIKGLYLTTEGKAWHKSAKREIPASTNGKVRFNGKLYDLQKIMIETKPKAPKRPVKKSVFVRELHKLGYRKTKITGLFITNAGLCYNSVSKRSLAIRKGKTAINGKNYNVAKIVLDTFCKIPIRNGQISFKNGNDKDFYFENLDYKSTIKQLPPNETDLLQCIRFYFEIDKKLTTSNILFKCYLNEIAVKRNFIFLYKDNDFILFLEWLKPFGTNQSKAEISKTHNYSTINGTNAINKYLTMLVNECMQDFENGKLKVKEFKPKPPTKNQKLKDLQKSVNEMGLSVKIPLRKSSTKELLDKFKTHLK
;
A
#
# COMPACT_ATOMS: atom_id res chain seq x y z
N MET A 1 13.83 -9.68 -66.66
CA MET A 1 15.16 -9.11 -66.36
C MET A 1 15.17 -8.69 -64.90
N GLU A 2 15.94 -9.36 -64.06
CA GLU A 2 16.10 -8.96 -62.65
C GLU A 2 17.06 -7.77 -62.55
N LEU A 3 16.68 -6.76 -61.76
CA LEU A 3 17.41 -5.50 -61.62
C LEU A 3 17.83 -5.30 -60.16
N ASN A 4 19.13 -5.30 -59.93
CA ASN A 4 19.74 -5.02 -58.64
C ASN A 4 19.75 -3.52 -58.38
N LYS A 5 19.19 -3.10 -57.25
CA LYS A 5 19.11 -1.69 -56.87
C LYS A 5 20.47 -1.19 -56.41
N THR A 6 20.94 -0.09 -57.00
CA THR A 6 22.19 0.56 -56.60
C THR A 6 21.98 1.60 -55.50
N SER A 7 23.09 2.11 -54.93
CA SER A 7 23.10 3.27 -54.03
C SER A 7 22.60 4.56 -54.70
N ILE A 8 22.58 4.61 -56.04
CA ILE A 8 22.17 5.77 -56.84
C ILE A 8 20.70 5.62 -57.26
N LYS A 9 19.85 6.56 -56.83
CA LYS A 9 18.41 6.54 -57.11
C LYS A 9 18.13 6.54 -58.61
N GLY A 10 17.47 5.49 -59.11
CA GLY A 10 17.05 5.37 -60.50
C GLY A 10 18.02 4.59 -61.40
N LEU A 11 19.25 4.36 -60.93
CA LEU A 11 20.25 3.52 -61.57
C LEU A 11 20.20 2.11 -60.99
N TYR A 12 20.12 1.11 -61.85
CA TYR A 12 20.08 -0.30 -61.49
C TYR A 12 21.16 -1.05 -62.24
N LEU A 13 21.53 -2.23 -61.75
CA LEU A 13 22.41 -3.15 -62.45
C LEU A 13 21.63 -4.40 -62.85
N THR A 14 21.88 -4.90 -64.05
CA THR A 14 21.39 -6.22 -64.46
C THR A 14 22.19 -7.30 -63.74
N THR A 15 21.71 -8.54 -63.79
CA THR A 15 22.46 -9.72 -63.29
C THR A 15 23.81 -9.91 -64.00
N GLU A 16 23.93 -9.42 -65.24
CA GLU A 16 25.17 -9.41 -66.03
C GLU A 16 26.09 -8.21 -65.71
N GLY A 17 25.73 -7.34 -64.76
CA GLY A 17 26.52 -6.17 -64.38
C GLY A 17 26.39 -4.96 -65.29
N LYS A 18 25.43 -4.95 -66.23
CA LYS A 18 25.16 -3.82 -67.12
C LYS A 18 24.32 -2.76 -66.41
N ALA A 19 24.55 -1.49 -66.73
CA ALA A 19 23.80 -0.38 -66.14
C ALA A 19 22.43 -0.20 -66.78
N TRP A 20 21.40 -0.02 -65.95
CA TRP A 20 20.02 0.08 -66.40
C TRP A 20 19.32 1.30 -65.80
N HIS A 21 18.68 2.09 -66.66
CA HIS A 21 17.83 3.20 -66.24
C HIS A 21 16.40 2.70 -66.02
N LYS A 22 15.93 2.61 -64.78
CA LYS A 22 14.60 2.03 -64.48
C LYS A 22 13.44 2.83 -65.07
N SER A 23 13.43 4.15 -64.90
CA SER A 23 12.34 4.99 -65.41
C SER A 23 12.31 5.06 -66.94
N ALA A 24 13.47 5.16 -67.59
CA ALA A 24 13.58 5.20 -69.05
C ALA A 24 13.59 3.81 -69.71
N LYS A 25 13.51 2.73 -68.92
CA LYS A 25 13.48 1.32 -69.36
C LYS A 25 14.52 0.96 -70.43
N ARG A 26 15.75 1.45 -70.28
CA ARG A 26 16.85 1.20 -71.23
C ARG A 26 18.15 0.90 -70.54
N GLU A 27 19.00 0.14 -71.22
CA GLU A 27 20.40 -0.03 -70.87
C GLU A 27 21.17 1.28 -71.10
N ILE A 28 22.15 1.54 -70.25
CA ILE A 28 23.07 2.66 -70.40
C ILE A 28 24.43 2.08 -70.79
N PRO A 29 24.92 2.35 -72.01
CA PRO A 29 26.21 1.82 -72.44
C PRO A 29 27.33 2.38 -71.57
N ALA A 30 28.24 1.49 -71.15
CA ALA A 30 29.47 1.89 -70.49
C ALA A 30 30.47 2.44 -71.51
N SER A 31 31.29 3.40 -71.09
CA SER A 31 32.45 3.81 -71.85
C SER A 31 33.51 2.70 -71.85
N THR A 32 34.49 2.81 -72.75
CA THR A 32 35.65 1.92 -72.83
C THR A 32 36.42 1.77 -71.51
N ASN A 33 36.30 2.75 -70.60
CA ASN A 33 36.93 2.71 -69.27
C ASN A 33 35.99 2.19 -68.16
N GLY A 34 34.88 1.51 -68.51
CA GLY A 34 33.95 0.91 -67.54
C GLY A 34 33.10 1.91 -66.75
N LYS A 35 32.99 3.17 -67.23
CA LYS A 35 32.22 4.23 -66.57
C LYS A 35 30.91 4.50 -67.29
N VAL A 36 29.86 4.85 -66.55
CA VAL A 36 28.52 5.11 -67.08
C VAL A 36 28.08 6.53 -66.73
N ARG A 37 27.51 7.24 -67.70
CA ARG A 37 26.94 8.57 -67.48
C ARG A 37 25.45 8.46 -67.16
N PHE A 38 25.05 8.93 -65.98
CA PHE A 38 23.65 8.92 -65.53
C PHE A 38 23.31 10.26 -64.90
N ASN A 39 22.22 10.90 -65.36
CA ASN A 39 21.78 12.23 -64.92
C ASN A 39 22.93 13.27 -64.87
N GLY A 40 23.74 13.33 -65.95
CA GLY A 40 24.85 14.29 -66.09
C GLY A 40 26.13 13.95 -65.32
N LYS A 41 26.12 12.96 -64.42
CA LYS A 41 27.29 12.54 -63.64
C LYS A 41 27.88 11.23 -64.18
N LEU A 42 29.19 11.08 -64.01
CA LEU A 42 29.95 9.91 -64.45
C LEU A 42 30.17 8.99 -63.25
N TYR A 43 29.85 7.71 -63.39
CA TYR A 43 29.93 6.71 -62.32
C TYR A 43 30.77 5.51 -62.75
N ASP A 44 31.51 4.94 -61.81
CA ASP A 44 32.33 3.75 -62.02
C ASP A 44 31.51 2.49 -61.68
N LEU A 45 31.31 1.60 -62.66
CA LEU A 45 30.45 0.43 -62.49
C LEU A 45 31.01 -0.56 -61.47
N GLN A 46 32.33 -0.75 -61.43
CA GLN A 46 32.96 -1.71 -60.52
C GLN A 46 32.75 -1.30 -59.06
N LYS A 47 32.83 0.01 -58.77
CA LYS A 47 32.55 0.54 -57.42
C LYS A 47 31.09 0.32 -57.02
N ILE A 48 30.15 0.56 -57.94
CA ILE A 48 28.72 0.36 -57.68
C ILE A 48 28.40 -1.12 -57.44
N MET A 49 29.05 -2.04 -58.16
CA MET A 49 28.89 -3.49 -57.97
C MET A 49 29.40 -3.96 -56.59
N ILE A 50 30.48 -3.37 -56.07
CA ILE A 50 31.01 -3.71 -54.74
C ILE A 50 30.06 -3.22 -53.63
N GLU A 51 29.49 -2.03 -53.77
CA GLU A 51 28.56 -1.45 -52.78
C GLU A 51 27.19 -2.13 -52.74
N THR A 52 26.81 -2.86 -53.80
CA THR A 52 25.49 -3.52 -53.93
C THR A 52 25.43 -4.93 -53.36
N LYS A 53 26.50 -5.45 -52.75
CA LYS A 53 26.46 -6.76 -52.09
C LYS A 53 25.36 -6.81 -51.01
N PRO A 54 24.57 -7.89 -50.94
CA PRO A 54 23.40 -7.95 -50.06
C PRO A 54 23.80 -7.87 -48.58
N LYS A 55 23.23 -6.89 -47.87
CA LYS A 55 23.29 -6.84 -46.40
C LYS A 55 22.56 -8.06 -45.82
N ALA A 56 23.20 -8.72 -44.85
CA ALA A 56 22.68 -9.88 -44.14
C ALA A 56 21.21 -9.70 -43.67
N PRO A 57 20.40 -10.77 -43.64
CA PRO A 57 18.98 -10.67 -43.32
C PRO A 57 18.76 -10.09 -41.91
N LYS A 58 18.03 -8.97 -41.85
CA LYS A 58 17.60 -8.37 -40.59
C LYS A 58 16.57 -9.28 -39.93
N ARG A 59 16.80 -9.59 -38.64
CA ARG A 59 15.86 -10.34 -37.78
C ARG A 59 14.46 -9.71 -37.81
N PRO A 60 13.37 -10.50 -37.73
CA PRO A 60 12.01 -9.99 -37.80
C PRO A 60 11.73 -8.98 -36.68
N VAL A 61 11.26 -7.79 -37.07
CA VAL A 61 10.86 -6.72 -36.18
C VAL A 61 9.53 -7.10 -35.54
N LYS A 62 9.51 -7.31 -34.21
CA LYS A 62 8.28 -7.57 -33.45
C LYS A 62 7.34 -6.37 -33.57
N LYS A 63 6.13 -6.59 -34.10
CA LYS A 63 5.05 -5.61 -34.20
C LYS A 63 4.77 -4.99 -32.83
N SER A 64 4.59 -3.68 -32.77
CA SER A 64 4.23 -2.98 -31.55
C SER A 64 2.80 -3.31 -31.16
N VAL A 65 2.64 -4.11 -30.11
CA VAL A 65 1.32 -4.41 -29.54
C VAL A 65 0.77 -3.14 -28.89
N PHE A 66 -0.39 -2.68 -29.33
CA PHE A 66 -1.07 -1.52 -28.74
C PHE A 66 -1.69 -1.91 -27.38
N VAL A 67 -1.81 -0.96 -26.44
CA VAL A 67 -2.37 -1.23 -25.09
C VAL A 67 -3.75 -1.88 -25.14
N ARG A 68 -4.58 -1.51 -26.14
CA ARG A 68 -5.90 -2.14 -26.34
C ARG A 68 -5.81 -3.62 -26.68
N GLU A 69 -4.80 -4.04 -27.43
CA GLU A 69 -4.58 -5.45 -27.78
C GLU A 69 -4.12 -6.24 -26.56
N LEU A 70 -3.25 -5.66 -25.72
CA LEU A 70 -2.85 -6.26 -24.45
C LEU A 70 -4.08 -6.51 -23.55
N HIS A 71 -4.99 -5.55 -23.46
CA HIS A 71 -6.22 -5.72 -22.68
C HIS A 71 -7.12 -6.83 -23.22
N LYS A 72 -7.24 -6.98 -24.55
CA LYS A 72 -7.97 -8.10 -25.17
C LYS A 72 -7.35 -9.45 -24.84
N LEU A 73 -6.02 -9.50 -24.71
CA LEU A 73 -5.26 -10.68 -24.31
C LEU A 73 -5.29 -10.93 -22.78
N GLY A 74 -6.09 -10.18 -22.02
CA GLY A 74 -6.23 -10.35 -20.57
C GLY A 74 -5.17 -9.66 -19.72
N TYR A 75 -4.26 -8.89 -20.33
CA TYR A 75 -3.27 -8.11 -19.56
C TYR A 75 -3.91 -6.89 -18.91
N ARG A 76 -3.56 -6.64 -17.66
CA ARG A 76 -3.92 -5.44 -16.91
C ARG A 76 -2.68 -4.66 -16.51
N LYS A 77 -2.79 -3.33 -16.50
CA LYS A 77 -1.72 -2.43 -16.06
C LYS A 77 -1.51 -2.58 -14.55
N THR A 78 -0.28 -2.75 -14.12
CA THR A 78 0.10 -2.82 -12.70
C THR A 78 0.50 -1.44 -12.18
N LYS A 79 0.69 -1.32 -10.86
CA LYS A 79 1.30 -0.12 -10.25
C LYS A 79 2.78 0.06 -10.62
N ILE A 80 3.45 -0.99 -11.10
CA ILE A 80 4.86 -0.93 -11.51
C ILE A 80 4.94 -0.37 -12.94
N THR A 81 5.68 0.72 -13.10
CA THR A 81 5.79 1.42 -14.38
C THR A 81 6.28 0.51 -15.49
N GLY A 82 5.49 0.43 -16.57
CA GLY A 82 5.79 -0.37 -17.75
C GLY A 82 5.42 -1.84 -17.63
N LEU A 83 4.95 -2.33 -16.47
CA LEU A 83 4.58 -3.72 -16.27
C LEU A 83 3.06 -3.93 -16.43
N PHE A 84 2.72 -4.87 -17.30
CA PHE A 84 1.39 -5.45 -17.47
C PHE A 84 1.43 -6.92 -17.06
N ILE A 85 0.32 -7.41 -16.50
CA ILE A 85 0.23 -8.80 -16.03
C ILE A 85 -1.15 -9.41 -16.31
N THR A 86 -1.21 -10.71 -16.60
CA THR A 86 -2.47 -11.47 -16.71
C THR A 86 -2.89 -12.04 -15.36
N ASN A 87 -4.14 -12.51 -15.27
CA ASN A 87 -4.68 -13.17 -14.07
C ASN A 87 -3.96 -14.50 -13.74
N ALA A 88 -3.27 -15.10 -14.72
CA ALA A 88 -2.42 -16.29 -14.61
C ALA A 88 -0.93 -15.96 -14.41
N GLY A 89 -0.58 -14.70 -14.16
CA GLY A 89 0.79 -14.28 -13.84
C GLY A 89 1.73 -14.06 -15.03
N LEU A 90 1.25 -14.06 -16.29
CA LEU A 90 2.11 -13.75 -17.44
C LEU A 90 2.47 -12.26 -17.43
N CYS A 91 3.76 -11.93 -17.45
CA CYS A 91 4.25 -10.56 -17.38
C CYS A 91 4.64 -10.01 -18.78
N TYR A 92 4.29 -8.76 -19.06
CA TYR A 92 4.66 -8.05 -20.28
C TYR A 92 5.18 -6.65 -19.96
N ASN A 93 6.31 -6.27 -20.56
CA ASN A 93 6.87 -4.93 -20.46
C ASN A 93 6.43 -4.09 -21.66
N SER A 94 5.63 -3.05 -21.41
CA SER A 94 5.12 -2.16 -22.44
C SER A 94 6.17 -1.23 -23.04
N VAL A 95 7.25 -0.93 -22.30
CA VAL A 95 8.36 -0.10 -22.76
C VAL A 95 9.25 -0.88 -23.73
N SER A 96 9.69 -2.08 -23.32
CA SER A 96 10.55 -2.92 -24.15
C SER A 96 9.79 -3.78 -25.17
N LYS A 97 8.44 -3.79 -25.09
CA LYS A 97 7.51 -4.54 -25.94
C LYS A 97 7.78 -6.05 -25.95
N ARG A 98 8.04 -6.62 -24.77
CA ARG A 98 8.44 -8.03 -24.60
C ARG A 98 7.77 -8.66 -23.40
N SER A 99 7.42 -9.95 -23.53
CA SER A 99 7.09 -10.80 -22.40
C SER A 99 8.31 -10.96 -21.50
N LEU A 100 8.10 -10.89 -20.19
CA LEU A 100 9.14 -11.06 -19.19
C LEU A 100 9.15 -12.49 -18.69
N ALA A 101 10.34 -13.05 -18.53
CA ALA A 101 10.51 -14.38 -17.96
C ALA A 101 10.29 -14.37 -16.44
N ILE A 102 9.68 -15.42 -15.94
CA ILE A 102 9.50 -15.66 -14.51
C ILE A 102 10.56 -16.65 -14.06
N ARG A 103 11.37 -16.27 -13.07
CA ARG A 103 12.38 -17.14 -12.46
C ARG A 103 12.15 -17.19 -10.95
N LYS A 104 11.97 -18.40 -10.41
CA LYS A 104 11.68 -18.61 -8.97
C LYS A 104 10.52 -17.73 -8.47
N GLY A 105 9.43 -17.67 -9.23
CA GLY A 105 8.25 -16.85 -8.93
C GLY A 105 8.46 -15.33 -8.97
N LYS A 106 9.57 -14.85 -9.53
CA LYS A 106 9.90 -13.42 -9.67
C LYS A 106 10.07 -13.03 -11.13
N THR A 107 9.70 -11.78 -11.44
CA THR A 107 9.95 -11.13 -12.73
C THR A 107 10.86 -9.92 -12.53
N ALA A 108 11.71 -9.63 -13.52
CA ALA A 108 12.63 -8.50 -13.47
C ALA A 108 12.17 -7.39 -14.42
N ILE A 109 12.02 -6.17 -13.92
CA ILE A 109 11.76 -4.98 -14.73
C ILE A 109 12.51 -3.78 -14.14
N ASN A 110 13.13 -2.95 -14.99
CA ASN A 110 13.90 -1.78 -14.60
C ASN A 110 14.97 -2.07 -13.52
N GLY A 111 15.67 -3.21 -13.65
CA GLY A 111 16.72 -3.63 -12.71
C GLY A 111 16.23 -4.14 -11.35
N LYS A 112 14.91 -4.19 -11.12
CA LYS A 112 14.32 -4.67 -9.85
C LYS A 112 13.55 -5.98 -10.05
N ASN A 113 13.67 -6.87 -9.06
CA ASN A 113 12.96 -8.14 -9.01
C ASN A 113 11.67 -8.00 -8.22
N TYR A 114 10.55 -8.44 -8.80
CA TYR A 114 9.23 -8.39 -8.18
C TYR A 114 8.63 -9.78 -8.11
N ASN A 115 7.94 -10.10 -7.00
CA ASN A 115 7.23 -11.36 -6.84
C ASN A 115 5.93 -11.34 -7.66
N VAL A 116 5.80 -12.29 -8.58
CA VAL A 116 4.68 -12.33 -9.54
C VAL A 116 3.35 -12.52 -8.82
N ALA A 117 3.26 -13.47 -7.89
CA ALA A 117 2.03 -13.74 -7.16
C ALA A 117 1.52 -12.51 -6.40
N LYS A 118 2.41 -11.75 -5.76
CA LYS A 118 2.04 -10.49 -5.09
C LYS A 118 1.51 -9.44 -6.05
N ILE A 119 2.11 -9.33 -7.24
CA ILE A 119 1.63 -8.39 -8.27
C ILE A 119 0.26 -8.81 -8.79
N VAL A 120 0.01 -10.12 -8.97
CA VAL A 120 -1.31 -10.64 -9.37
C VAL A 120 -2.36 -10.25 -8.33
N LEU A 121 -2.10 -10.50 -7.04
CA LEU A 121 -3.01 -10.13 -5.95
C LEU A 121 -3.28 -8.62 -5.88
N ASP A 122 -2.26 -7.77 -6.06
CA ASP A 122 -2.43 -6.31 -6.08
C ASP A 122 -3.24 -5.83 -7.30
N THR A 123 -3.02 -6.44 -8.46
CA THR A 123 -3.65 -6.02 -9.71
C THR A 123 -5.12 -6.44 -9.78
N PHE A 124 -5.40 -7.71 -9.48
CA PHE A 124 -6.72 -8.32 -9.67
C PHE A 124 -7.57 -8.33 -8.39
N CYS A 125 -6.97 -8.58 -7.22
CA CYS A 125 -7.69 -8.65 -5.95
C CYS A 125 -7.65 -7.33 -5.16
N LYS A 126 -6.91 -6.31 -5.63
CA LYS A 126 -6.68 -5.03 -4.92
C LYS A 126 -6.00 -5.19 -3.56
N ILE A 127 -5.34 -6.32 -3.32
CA ILE A 127 -4.60 -6.58 -2.08
C ILE A 127 -3.20 -5.97 -2.22
N PRO A 128 -2.84 -4.94 -1.42
CA PRO A 128 -1.57 -4.25 -1.59
C PRO A 128 -0.38 -5.18 -1.40
N ILE A 129 0.67 -4.97 -2.21
CA ILE A 129 1.93 -5.71 -2.07
C ILE A 129 2.52 -5.42 -0.68
N ARG A 130 2.58 -6.46 0.15
CA ARG A 130 3.22 -6.42 1.48
C ARG A 130 4.28 -7.51 1.66
N ASN A 131 5.04 -7.39 2.73
CA ASN A 131 5.94 -8.43 3.22
C ASN A 131 5.13 -9.66 3.68
N GLY A 132 5.70 -10.85 3.56
CA GLY A 132 5.00 -12.11 3.83
C GLY A 132 5.09 -13.12 2.68
N GLN A 133 4.88 -14.39 3.02
CA GLN A 133 4.85 -15.51 2.08
C GLN A 133 3.47 -15.60 1.42
N ILE A 134 3.45 -16.12 0.19
CA ILE A 134 2.22 -16.46 -0.51
C ILE A 134 1.97 -17.96 -0.34
N SER A 135 0.73 -18.33 -0.04
CA SER A 135 0.23 -19.71 -0.11
C SER A 135 -0.47 -19.93 -1.45
N PHE A 136 -0.12 -21.03 -2.10
CA PHE A 136 -0.81 -21.54 -3.29
C PHE A 136 -1.81 -22.58 -2.80
N LYS A 137 -3.12 -22.33 -2.94
CA LYS A 137 -4.20 -23.15 -2.36
C LYS A 137 -4.16 -24.59 -2.86
N ASN A 138 -3.79 -24.79 -4.13
CA ASN A 138 -3.64 -26.11 -4.75
C ASN A 138 -2.24 -26.73 -4.55
N GLY A 139 -1.34 -26.10 -3.81
CA GLY A 139 0.03 -26.57 -3.60
C GLY A 139 0.99 -26.41 -4.77
N ASN A 140 0.53 -25.93 -5.94
CA ASN A 140 1.36 -25.72 -7.13
C ASN A 140 1.95 -24.31 -7.15
N ASP A 141 3.25 -24.17 -6.86
CA ASP A 141 3.98 -22.89 -6.79
C ASP A 141 4.20 -22.19 -8.15
N LYS A 142 3.77 -22.82 -9.25
CA LYS A 142 3.79 -22.26 -10.61
C LYS A 142 2.42 -21.77 -11.06
N ASP A 143 1.36 -22.08 -10.32
CA ASP A 143 0.02 -21.67 -10.64
C ASP A 143 -0.30 -20.30 -10.04
N PHE A 144 -0.07 -19.24 -10.83
CA PHE A 144 -0.29 -17.85 -10.44
C PHE A 144 -1.72 -17.36 -10.70
N TYR A 145 -2.70 -18.24 -10.96
CA TYR A 145 -4.10 -17.80 -11.04
C TYR A 145 -4.52 -17.13 -9.73
N PHE A 146 -5.07 -15.91 -9.82
CA PHE A 146 -5.37 -15.10 -8.62
C PHE A 146 -6.24 -15.82 -7.57
N GLU A 147 -7.16 -16.69 -8.00
CA GLU A 147 -8.03 -17.47 -7.11
C GLU A 147 -7.26 -18.49 -6.27
N ASN A 148 -6.13 -18.98 -6.80
CA ASN A 148 -5.23 -19.92 -6.16
C ASN A 148 -4.25 -19.25 -5.18
N LEU A 149 -4.18 -17.92 -5.17
CA LEU A 149 -3.20 -17.18 -4.38
C LEU A 149 -3.84 -16.61 -3.12
N ASP A 150 -3.13 -16.72 -1.99
CA ASP A 150 -3.44 -15.96 -0.79
C ASP A 150 -2.15 -15.62 -0.03
N TYR A 151 -2.19 -14.61 0.85
CA TYR A 151 -1.11 -14.38 1.79
C TYR A 151 -1.15 -15.43 2.89
N LYS A 152 -0.04 -16.15 3.07
CA LYS A 152 0.10 -17.12 4.16
C LYS A 152 -0.16 -16.42 5.49
N SER A 153 -0.94 -17.05 6.35
CA SER A 153 -1.23 -16.51 7.67
C SER A 153 0.05 -16.30 8.47
N THR A 154 0.19 -15.13 9.09
CA THR A 154 1.33 -14.85 9.97
C THR A 154 1.24 -15.71 11.23
N ILE A 155 2.40 -15.98 11.86
CA ILE A 155 2.46 -16.63 13.18
C ILE A 155 1.52 -15.86 14.11
N LYS A 156 0.64 -16.59 14.80
CA LYS A 156 -0.38 -16.02 15.70
C LYS A 156 0.29 -15.09 16.71
N GLN A 157 -0.05 -13.80 16.65
CA GLN A 157 0.39 -12.82 17.63
C GLN A 157 -0.70 -12.71 18.67
N LEU A 158 -0.42 -13.18 19.88
CA LEU A 158 -1.35 -13.03 20.99
C LEU A 158 -1.46 -11.54 21.35
N PRO A 159 -2.66 -11.05 21.71
CA PRO A 159 -2.79 -9.74 22.28
C PRO A 159 -2.02 -9.69 23.61
N PRO A 160 -1.45 -8.53 23.99
CA PRO A 160 -0.92 -8.35 25.34
C PRO A 160 -2.05 -8.55 26.35
N ASN A 161 -1.68 -8.99 27.56
CA ASN A 161 -2.67 -9.22 28.61
C ASN A 161 -3.36 -7.88 28.98
N GLU A 162 -4.54 -7.96 29.56
CA GLU A 162 -5.30 -6.76 29.93
C GLU A 162 -4.61 -5.98 31.07
N THR A 163 -3.94 -6.68 31.98
CA THR A 163 -3.23 -6.08 33.11
C THR A 163 -2.09 -5.18 32.67
N ASP A 164 -1.23 -5.62 31.75
CA ASP A 164 -0.07 -4.86 31.28
C ASP A 164 -0.53 -3.69 30.40
N LEU A 165 -1.63 -3.86 29.66
CA LEU A 165 -2.25 -2.76 28.92
C LEU A 165 -2.73 -1.64 29.86
N LEU A 166 -3.45 -1.99 30.92
CA LEU A 166 -3.91 -1.01 31.91
C LEU A 166 -2.73 -0.43 32.71
N GLN A 167 -1.72 -1.23 33.02
CA GLN A 167 -0.52 -0.80 33.72
C GLN A 167 0.30 0.20 32.89
N CYS A 168 0.45 -0.07 31.59
CA CYS A 168 1.04 0.84 30.62
C CYS A 168 0.34 2.22 30.66
N ILE A 169 -1.00 2.25 30.73
CA ILE A 169 -1.75 3.50 30.88
C ILE A 169 -1.46 4.18 32.22
N ARG A 170 -1.41 3.42 33.32
CA ARG A 170 -1.11 3.94 34.67
C ARG A 170 0.28 4.54 34.79
N PHE A 171 1.25 4.16 33.96
CA PHE A 171 2.55 4.83 33.94
C PHE A 171 2.46 6.30 33.48
N TYR A 172 1.46 6.63 32.65
CA TYR A 172 1.33 7.96 32.06
C TYR A 172 0.21 8.79 32.68
N PHE A 173 -0.86 8.15 33.19
CA PHE A 173 -2.09 8.82 33.61
C PHE A 173 -2.63 8.32 34.95
N GLU A 174 -3.26 9.22 35.69
CA GLU A 174 -4.01 8.91 36.91
C GLU A 174 -5.42 8.45 36.53
N ILE A 175 -5.60 7.13 36.36
CA ILE A 175 -6.84 6.54 35.84
C ILE A 175 -7.63 5.79 36.92
N ASP A 176 -8.96 5.81 36.83
CA ASP A 176 -9.84 5.07 37.75
C ASP A 176 -9.49 3.57 37.77
N LYS A 177 -9.56 2.96 38.95
CA LYS A 177 -9.37 1.52 39.12
C LYS A 177 -10.38 0.68 38.31
N LYS A 178 -11.53 1.24 37.96
CA LYS A 178 -12.57 0.61 37.15
C LYS A 178 -12.35 0.72 35.63
N LEU A 179 -11.25 1.33 35.17
CA LEU A 179 -10.96 1.37 33.74
C LEU A 179 -10.72 -0.06 33.21
N THR A 180 -11.41 -0.41 32.14
CA THR A 180 -11.26 -1.69 31.41
C THR A 180 -10.91 -1.42 29.95
N THR A 181 -10.45 -2.46 29.25
CA THR A 181 -10.16 -2.39 27.80
C THR A 181 -11.39 -2.10 26.93
N SER A 182 -12.59 -2.39 27.44
CA SER A 182 -13.87 -2.10 26.78
C SER A 182 -14.31 -0.63 26.90
N ASN A 183 -13.66 0.15 27.76
CA ASN A 183 -14.01 1.57 27.95
C ASN A 183 -13.64 2.38 26.71
N ILE A 184 -14.50 3.30 26.29
CA ILE A 184 -14.26 4.17 25.13
C ILE A 184 -12.97 5.00 25.27
N LEU A 185 -12.59 5.36 26.51
CA LEU A 185 -11.38 6.13 26.80
C LEU A 185 -10.09 5.30 26.71
N PHE A 186 -10.18 3.97 26.71
CA PHE A 186 -9.01 3.08 26.67
C PHE A 186 -8.13 3.37 25.45
N LYS A 187 -8.74 3.47 24.26
CA LYS A 187 -8.02 3.80 23.02
C LYS A 187 -7.47 5.22 23.04
N CYS A 188 -8.17 6.17 23.67
CA CYS A 188 -7.66 7.54 23.85
C CYS A 188 -6.35 7.55 24.62
N TYR A 189 -6.29 6.86 25.75
CA TYR A 189 -5.06 6.77 26.53
C TYR A 189 -3.93 6.11 25.76
N LEU A 190 -4.17 4.96 25.12
CA LEU A 190 -3.13 4.29 24.34
C LEU A 190 -2.65 5.16 23.15
N ASN A 191 -3.55 5.89 22.50
CA ASN A 191 -3.20 6.83 21.44
C ASN A 191 -2.25 7.92 21.95
N GLU A 192 -2.58 8.55 23.08
CA GLU A 192 -1.73 9.57 23.68
C GLU A 192 -0.36 9.01 24.11
N ILE A 193 -0.29 7.77 24.60
CA ILE A 193 0.99 7.12 24.93
C ILE A 193 1.82 6.93 23.67
N ALA A 194 1.23 6.40 22.60
CA ALA A 194 1.91 6.21 21.33
C ALA A 194 2.43 7.55 20.75
N VAL A 195 1.69 8.65 20.93
CA VAL A 195 2.14 10.00 20.56
C VAL A 195 3.30 10.47 21.46
N LYS A 196 3.16 10.38 22.79
CA LYS A 196 4.18 10.80 23.77
C LYS A 196 5.51 10.07 23.59
N ARG A 197 5.46 8.79 23.20
CA ARG A 197 6.64 7.96 22.92
C ARG A 197 7.16 8.11 21.49
N ASN A 198 6.56 8.97 20.68
CA ASN A 198 6.86 9.11 19.26
C ASN A 198 6.69 7.81 18.45
N PHE A 199 5.96 6.83 19.00
CA PHE A 199 5.79 5.49 18.46
C PHE A 199 5.07 5.51 17.11
N ILE A 200 4.16 6.48 16.93
CA ILE A 200 3.39 6.68 15.69
C ILE A 200 4.26 6.97 14.45
N PHE A 201 5.55 7.31 14.62
CA PHE A 201 6.47 7.58 13.52
C PHE A 201 7.60 6.54 13.36
N LEU A 202 7.65 5.52 14.22
CA LEU A 202 8.76 4.56 14.24
C LEU A 202 8.76 3.60 13.05
N TYR A 203 7.58 3.27 12.50
CA TYR A 203 7.43 2.25 11.47
C TYR A 203 6.74 2.80 10.22
N LYS A 204 7.08 2.23 9.05
CA LYS A 204 6.52 2.61 7.73
C LYS A 204 5.85 1.44 7.00
N ASP A 205 5.67 0.31 7.69
CA ASP A 205 5.13 -0.91 7.09
C ASP A 205 3.61 -0.82 6.91
N ASN A 206 3.08 -1.48 5.88
CA ASN A 206 1.63 -1.55 5.65
C ASN A 206 0.85 -2.18 6.81
N ASP A 207 1.49 -3.09 7.55
CA ASP A 207 0.90 -3.73 8.75
C ASP A 207 0.71 -2.71 9.88
N PHE A 208 1.60 -1.70 9.98
CA PHE A 208 1.56 -0.68 11.02
C PHE A 208 0.38 0.27 10.85
N ILE A 209 -0.06 0.51 9.61
CA ILE A 209 -1.24 1.33 9.32
C ILE A 209 -2.48 0.76 10.02
N LEU A 210 -2.63 -0.57 10.10
CA LEU A 210 -3.77 -1.21 10.77
C LEU A 210 -3.76 -0.90 12.28
N PHE A 211 -2.57 -0.90 12.89
CA PHE A 211 -2.40 -0.53 14.29
C PHE A 211 -2.80 0.94 14.52
N LEU A 212 -2.30 1.86 13.69
CA LEU A 212 -2.64 3.28 13.79
C LEU A 212 -4.14 3.55 13.63
N GLU A 213 -4.79 2.85 12.69
CA GLU A 213 -6.23 2.98 12.48
C GLU A 213 -7.02 2.43 13.66
N TRP A 214 -6.61 1.28 14.21
CA TRP A 214 -7.23 0.69 15.39
C TRP A 214 -7.11 1.56 16.63
N LEU A 215 -6.01 2.30 16.75
CA LEU A 215 -5.70 3.20 17.86
C LEU A 215 -6.47 4.53 17.80
N LYS A 216 -7.22 4.83 16.73
CA LYS A 216 -7.95 6.10 16.63
C LYS A 216 -9.03 6.20 17.73
N PRO A 217 -9.02 7.28 18.53
CA PRO A 217 -9.92 7.43 19.68
C PRO A 217 -11.35 7.83 19.33
N PHE A 218 -11.58 8.43 18.16
CA PHE A 218 -12.89 8.97 17.77
C PHE A 218 -13.31 8.54 16.37
N GLY A 219 -14.62 8.35 16.17
CA GLY A 219 -15.26 8.23 14.85
C GLY A 219 -15.52 6.81 14.35
N THR A 220 -14.84 5.79 14.87
CA THR A 220 -15.08 4.39 14.50
C THR A 220 -14.64 3.45 15.62
N ASN A 221 -15.58 2.94 16.41
CA ASN A 221 -15.31 1.82 17.34
C ASN A 221 -15.15 0.51 16.55
N GLN A 222 -14.30 0.54 15.53
CA GLN A 222 -14.12 -0.59 14.64
C GLN A 222 -13.35 -1.70 15.37
N SER A 223 -13.87 -2.91 15.20
CA SER A 223 -13.19 -4.11 15.66
C SER A 223 -11.91 -4.33 14.85
N LYS A 224 -10.94 -5.06 15.42
CA LYS A 224 -9.72 -5.47 14.68
C LYS A 224 -10.09 -6.21 13.38
N ALA A 225 -11.19 -6.96 13.39
CA ALA A 225 -11.70 -7.69 12.25
C ALA A 225 -12.23 -6.78 11.13
N GLU A 226 -12.95 -5.72 11.48
CA GLU A 226 -13.42 -4.71 10.52
C GLU A 226 -12.27 -3.98 9.85
N ILE A 227 -11.30 -3.50 10.65
CA ILE A 227 -10.10 -2.83 10.15
C ILE A 227 -9.28 -3.75 9.24
N SER A 228 -9.20 -5.04 9.60
CA SER A 228 -8.54 -6.01 8.73
C SER A 228 -9.19 -6.05 7.34
N LYS A 229 -10.52 -6.10 7.29
CA LYS A 229 -11.27 -6.17 6.02
C LYS A 229 -11.12 -4.89 5.20
N THR A 230 -11.22 -3.71 5.82
CA THR A 230 -11.10 -2.42 5.12
C THR A 230 -9.72 -2.24 4.48
N HIS A 231 -8.68 -2.84 5.05
CA HIS A 231 -7.30 -2.81 4.53
C HIS A 231 -6.93 -4.00 3.64
N ASN A 232 -7.89 -4.85 3.23
CA ASN A 232 -7.66 -6.06 2.44
C ASN A 232 -6.73 -7.09 3.13
N TYR A 233 -6.88 -7.24 4.46
CA TYR A 233 -6.30 -8.31 5.25
C TYR A 233 -7.35 -9.37 5.55
N SER A 234 -6.92 -10.62 5.66
CA SER A 234 -7.71 -11.61 6.40
C SER A 234 -7.82 -11.16 7.85
N THR A 235 -8.94 -11.48 8.50
CA THR A 235 -9.18 -11.13 9.91
C THR A 235 -8.05 -11.61 10.82
N ILE A 236 -7.51 -12.80 10.57
CA ILE A 236 -6.37 -13.35 11.33
C ILE A 236 -5.12 -12.49 11.14
N ASN A 237 -4.75 -12.18 9.90
CA ASN A 237 -3.52 -11.45 9.61
C ASN A 237 -3.57 -10.01 10.11
N GLY A 238 -4.70 -9.33 9.93
CA GLY A 238 -4.83 -7.95 10.41
C GLY A 238 -4.90 -7.89 11.95
N THR A 239 -5.55 -8.86 12.60
CA THR A 239 -5.52 -8.97 14.07
C THR A 239 -4.09 -9.23 14.57
N ASN A 240 -3.35 -10.12 13.92
CA ASN A 240 -1.95 -10.39 14.27
C ASN A 240 -1.07 -9.15 14.08
N ALA A 241 -1.27 -8.39 12.99
CA ALA A 241 -0.55 -7.15 12.72
C ALA A 241 -0.80 -6.11 13.83
N ILE A 242 -2.06 -5.89 14.21
CA ILE A 242 -2.42 -4.97 15.30
C ILE A 242 -1.81 -5.43 16.61
N ASN A 243 -1.92 -6.72 16.94
CA ASN A 243 -1.38 -7.28 18.19
C ASN A 243 0.14 -7.16 18.27
N LYS A 244 0.87 -7.38 17.16
CA LYS A 244 2.33 -7.20 17.11
C LYS A 244 2.73 -5.82 17.62
N TYR A 245 2.20 -4.75 17.04
CA TYR A 245 2.59 -3.39 17.41
C TYR A 245 2.04 -2.96 18.77
N LEU A 246 0.88 -3.48 19.17
CA LEU A 246 0.35 -3.27 20.51
C LEU A 246 1.26 -3.89 21.58
N THR A 247 1.72 -5.12 21.37
CA THR A 247 2.67 -5.79 22.26
C THR A 247 4.01 -5.05 22.29
N MET A 248 4.52 -4.57 21.15
CA MET A 248 5.75 -3.78 21.11
C MET A 248 5.63 -2.50 21.95
N LEU A 249 4.54 -1.74 21.80
CA LEU A 249 4.30 -0.52 22.59
C LEU A 249 4.26 -0.83 24.10
N VAL A 250 3.54 -1.87 24.49
CA VAL A 250 3.44 -2.28 25.90
C VAL A 250 4.80 -2.71 26.45
N ASN A 251 5.55 -3.54 25.71
CA ASN A 251 6.85 -4.02 26.13
C ASN A 251 7.85 -2.87 26.33
N GLU A 252 7.85 -1.88 25.45
CA GLU A 252 8.68 -0.68 25.64
C GLU A 252 8.34 0.08 26.93
N CYS A 253 7.06 0.21 27.25
CA CYS A 253 6.62 0.84 28.48
C CYS A 253 7.02 0.04 29.74
N MET A 254 6.87 -1.29 29.68
CA MET A 254 7.26 -2.17 30.79
C MET A 254 8.76 -2.14 31.02
N GLN A 255 9.57 -2.19 29.95
CA GLN A 255 11.03 -2.07 30.05
C GLN A 255 11.47 -0.73 30.65
N ASP A 256 10.84 0.38 30.28
CA ASP A 256 11.17 1.68 30.87
C ASP A 256 10.76 1.77 32.35
N PHE A 257 9.69 1.07 32.76
CA PHE A 257 9.34 0.92 34.17
C PHE A 257 10.36 0.08 34.94
N GLU A 258 10.75 -1.08 34.41
CA GLU A 258 11.79 -1.94 34.99
C GLU A 258 13.13 -1.22 35.13
N ASN A 259 13.46 -0.35 34.16
CA ASN A 259 14.65 0.50 34.19
C ASN A 259 14.49 1.75 35.08
N GLY A 260 13.36 1.90 35.79
CA GLY A 260 13.11 3.01 36.72
C GLY A 260 12.81 4.36 36.07
N LYS A 261 12.64 4.44 34.74
CA LYS A 261 12.31 5.67 34.02
C LYS A 261 10.84 6.05 34.15
N LEU A 262 9.97 5.06 34.32
CA LEU A 262 8.54 5.25 34.55
C LEU A 262 8.17 4.83 35.97
N LYS A 263 7.08 5.42 36.48
CA LYS A 263 6.49 5.08 37.79
C LYS A 263 4.99 4.97 37.65
N VAL A 264 4.38 4.12 38.46
CA VAL A 264 2.92 3.98 38.51
C VAL A 264 2.32 5.27 39.06
N LYS A 265 1.37 5.86 38.33
CA LYS A 265 0.57 6.97 38.83
C LYS A 265 -0.65 6.44 39.55
N GLU A 266 -0.69 6.67 40.86
CA GLU A 266 -1.84 6.29 41.66
C GLU A 266 -3.06 7.12 41.32
N PHE A 267 -4.23 6.47 41.30
CA PHE A 267 -5.48 7.17 41.11
C PHE A 267 -5.83 7.97 42.36
N LYS A 268 -5.86 9.29 42.22
CA LYS A 268 -6.42 10.18 43.23
C LYS A 268 -7.87 10.47 42.83
N PRO A 269 -8.88 9.91 43.53
CA PRO A 269 -10.26 10.24 43.23
C PRO A 269 -10.45 11.75 43.36
N LYS A 270 -11.16 12.36 42.40
CA LYS A 270 -11.46 13.78 42.46
C LYS A 270 -12.15 14.08 43.80
N PRO A 271 -11.78 15.18 44.48
CA PRO A 271 -12.44 15.55 45.71
C PRO A 271 -13.94 15.73 45.45
N PRO A 272 -14.81 15.31 46.38
CA PRO A 272 -16.25 15.40 46.19
C PRO A 272 -16.64 16.86 45.96
N THR A 273 -17.44 17.06 44.92
CA THR A 273 -18.00 18.38 44.58
C THR A 273 -18.87 18.90 45.72
N LYS A 274 -19.08 20.22 45.81
CA LYS A 274 -19.96 20.83 46.84
C LYS A 274 -21.35 20.17 46.86
N ASN A 275 -21.90 19.86 45.68
CA ASN A 275 -23.21 19.19 45.58
C ASN A 275 -23.20 17.75 46.08
N GLN A 276 -22.11 17.00 45.86
CA GLN A 276 -21.96 15.65 46.42
C GLN A 276 -21.90 15.72 47.94
N LYS A 277 -21.10 16.63 48.51
CA LYS A 277 -21.07 16.84 49.96
C LYS A 277 -22.44 17.19 50.55
N LEU A 278 -23.23 18.03 49.86
CA LEU A 278 -24.58 18.38 50.30
C LEU A 278 -25.55 17.18 50.21
N LYS A 279 -25.42 16.32 49.19
CA LYS A 279 -26.20 15.09 49.09
C LYS A 279 -25.84 14.08 50.17
N ASP A 280 -24.55 13.91 50.45
CA ASP A 280 -24.06 13.02 51.50
C ASP A 280 -24.54 13.51 52.87
N LEU A 281 -24.50 14.83 53.12
CA LEU A 281 -25.05 15.44 54.33
C LEU A 281 -26.57 15.21 54.45
N GLN A 282 -27.33 15.37 53.37
CA GLN A 282 -28.77 15.05 53.37
C GLN A 282 -29.03 13.58 53.71
N LYS A 283 -28.20 12.67 53.18
CA LYS A 283 -28.33 11.24 53.47
C LYS A 283 -28.10 10.96 54.95
N SER A 284 -27.05 11.54 55.55
CA SER A 284 -26.79 11.42 56.99
C SER A 284 -27.90 12.04 57.85
N VAL A 285 -28.46 13.18 57.45
CA VAL A 285 -29.61 13.81 58.15
C VAL A 285 -30.84 12.91 58.12
N ASN A 286 -31.13 12.27 56.98
CA ASN A 286 -32.22 11.32 56.86
C ASN A 286 -31.99 10.05 57.72
N GLU A 287 -30.75 9.53 57.73
CA GLU A 287 -30.37 8.38 58.56
C GLU A 287 -30.47 8.68 60.07
N MET A 288 -30.27 9.93 60.48
CA MET A 288 -30.49 10.41 61.85
C MET A 288 -31.97 10.69 62.17
N GLY A 289 -32.90 10.45 61.25
CA GLY A 289 -34.33 10.65 61.46
C GLY A 289 -34.78 12.12 61.51
N LEU A 290 -33.92 13.06 61.10
CA LEU A 290 -34.22 14.49 61.10
C LEU A 290 -34.99 14.86 59.82
N SER A 291 -36.13 15.54 59.96
CA SER A 291 -36.96 15.98 58.82
C SER A 291 -36.46 17.29 58.17
N VAL A 292 -35.15 17.49 58.10
CA VAL A 292 -34.54 18.73 57.60
C VAL A 292 -34.06 18.54 56.15
N LYS A 293 -34.50 19.43 55.24
CA LYS A 293 -34.08 19.42 53.84
C LYS A 293 -32.96 20.43 53.59
N ILE A 294 -31.76 19.93 53.36
CA ILE A 294 -30.56 20.67 53.00
C ILE A 294 -30.66 21.12 51.53
N PRO A 295 -30.60 22.44 51.26
CA PRO A 295 -30.69 22.96 49.92
C PRO A 295 -29.40 22.66 49.13
N LEU A 296 -29.55 22.07 47.94
CA LEU A 296 -28.44 21.73 47.04
C LEU A 296 -27.82 22.94 46.32
N ARG A 297 -28.45 24.11 46.43
CA ARG A 297 -27.93 25.40 45.92
C ARG A 297 -28.30 26.53 46.87
N LYS A 298 -27.55 27.63 46.82
CA LYS A 298 -27.92 28.86 47.53
C LYS A 298 -29.26 29.36 46.97
N SER A 299 -30.23 29.59 47.85
CA SER A 299 -31.51 30.19 47.49
C SER A 299 -31.30 31.62 47.01
N SER A 300 -32.06 32.02 45.99
CA SER A 300 -32.01 33.40 45.48
C SER A 300 -32.65 34.36 46.49
N THR A 301 -32.35 35.66 46.37
CA THR A 301 -32.97 36.72 47.20
C THR A 301 -34.49 36.71 47.07
N LYS A 302 -35.01 36.44 45.86
CA LYS A 302 -36.45 36.32 45.60
C LYS A 302 -37.07 35.12 46.33
N GLU A 303 -36.42 33.94 46.26
CA GLU A 303 -36.87 32.74 46.96
C GLU A 303 -36.85 32.90 48.49
N LEU A 304 -35.87 33.63 49.02
CA LEU A 304 -35.79 33.94 50.45
C LEU A 304 -36.94 34.87 50.89
N LEU A 305 -37.22 35.91 50.11
CA LEU A 305 -38.33 36.84 50.36
C LEU A 305 -39.69 36.14 50.30
N ASP A 306 -39.90 35.24 49.34
CA ASP A 306 -41.15 34.49 49.20
C ASP A 306 -41.36 33.53 50.39
N LYS A 307 -40.31 32.85 50.85
CA LYS A 307 -40.39 32.01 52.07
C LYS A 307 -40.70 32.83 53.33
N PHE A 308 -40.09 34.01 53.46
CA PHE A 308 -40.35 34.89 54.60
C PHE A 308 -41.81 35.35 54.63
N LYS A 309 -42.37 35.71 53.48
CA LYS A 309 -43.79 36.08 53.35
C LYS A 309 -44.75 34.93 53.68
N THR A 310 -44.40 33.69 53.34
CA THR A 310 -45.23 32.52 53.68
C THR A 310 -45.20 32.15 55.17
N HIS A 311 -44.16 32.55 55.92
CA HIS A 311 -44.05 32.31 57.36
C HIS A 311 -44.70 33.41 58.22
N LEU A 312 -45.02 34.57 57.63
CA LEU A 312 -45.71 35.68 58.30
C LEU A 312 -47.24 35.64 58.15
N LYS A 313 -47.77 34.65 57.42
CA LYS A 313 -49.20 34.33 57.35
C LYS A 313 -49.49 33.16 58.30
#